data_AF-A0A6C1K969-F1
#
_entry.id   AF-A0A6C1K969-F1
#
_cell.length_a   1.000
_cell.length_b   1.000
_cell.length_c   1.000
_cell.angle_alpha   90.00
_cell.angle_beta   90.00
_cell.angle_gamma   90.00
#
_symmetry.space_group_name_H-M   'P 1'
#
loop_
_entity.id
_entity.type
_entity.pdbx_description
1 polymer ?
#
loop_
_entity_poly.entity_id
_entity_poly.type
_entity_poly.pdbx_seq_one_letter_code
_entity_poly.pdbx_strand_id
1 'polypeptide(L)'
;MIRAACAVVLVLAATLPAAAVDCPLDKAVYTPLDADDDWSAADGVINSWEITHPLKPDTSADRPWVVRLAEKRQGLAAEFAIADPPGFSAAHVYMLVPPGGTGKGLDPGKAPASLLYYFGDDLKRVDPRGEAPPKAPPLMQLPGLSKAFWAWKRDGRRFIPPDGLWKLTACRS
;
A
#
# COMPACT_ATOMS: atom_id res chain seq x y z
N MET A 1 6.32 -59.81 -7.61
CA MET A 1 5.27 -59.04 -8.30
C MET A 1 5.07 -57.73 -7.58
N ILE A 2 5.24 -56.64 -8.32
CA ILE A 2 5.30 -55.24 -7.92
C ILE A 2 3.89 -54.72 -7.63
N ARG A 3 3.70 -53.94 -6.56
CA ARG A 3 2.81 -52.74 -6.59
C ARG A 3 3.36 -51.67 -5.66
N ALA A 4 4.18 -50.79 -6.24
CA ALA A 4 4.53 -49.51 -5.66
C ALA A 4 3.30 -48.60 -5.68
N ALA A 5 2.91 -48.08 -4.52
CA ALA A 5 1.90 -47.02 -4.42
C ALA A 5 2.58 -45.69 -4.77
N CYS A 6 2.27 -45.14 -5.95
CA CYS A 6 2.61 -43.77 -6.29
C CYS A 6 1.77 -42.83 -5.42
N ALA A 7 2.41 -42.20 -4.44
CA ALA A 7 1.86 -41.01 -3.80
C ALA A 7 1.92 -39.87 -4.82
N VAL A 8 0.76 -39.48 -5.33
CA VAL A 8 0.60 -38.25 -6.13
C VAL A 8 0.76 -37.08 -5.17
N VAL A 9 1.95 -36.49 -5.16
CA VAL A 9 2.16 -35.18 -4.53
C VAL A 9 1.43 -34.17 -5.39
N LEU A 10 0.26 -33.73 -4.95
CA LEU A 10 -0.38 -32.53 -5.48
C LEU A 10 0.56 -31.36 -5.23
N VAL A 11 1.25 -30.94 -6.28
CA VAL A 11 1.88 -29.62 -6.34
C VAL A 11 0.74 -28.62 -6.44
N LEU A 12 0.30 -28.10 -5.29
CA LEU A 12 -0.43 -26.84 -5.22
C LEU A 12 0.54 -25.74 -5.66
N ALA A 13 0.71 -25.62 -6.98
CA ALA A 13 1.24 -24.42 -7.58
C ALA A 13 0.23 -23.32 -7.27
N ALA A 14 0.50 -22.54 -6.23
CA ALA A 14 -0.10 -21.24 -6.04
C ALA A 14 0.36 -20.36 -7.21
N THR A 15 -0.32 -20.47 -8.35
CA THR A 15 -0.21 -19.52 -9.44
C THR A 15 -0.81 -18.22 -8.95
N LEU A 16 0.02 -17.41 -8.30
CA LEU A 16 -0.25 -15.99 -8.11
C LEU A 16 -0.52 -15.43 -9.51
N PRO A 17 -1.67 -14.80 -9.77
CA PRO A 17 -1.93 -14.24 -11.08
C PRO A 17 -0.88 -13.17 -11.35
N ALA A 18 -0.27 -13.26 -12.53
CA ALA A 18 0.67 -12.32 -13.11
C ALA A 18 0.00 -10.97 -13.45
N ALA A 19 -0.77 -10.40 -12.52
CA ALA A 19 -1.50 -9.14 -12.69
C ALA A 19 -0.60 -7.90 -12.56
N ALA A 20 0.70 -8.07 -12.32
CA ALA A 20 1.60 -6.97 -12.01
C ALA A 20 2.13 -6.19 -13.21
N VAL A 21 1.99 -6.69 -14.44
CA VAL A 21 2.67 -6.06 -15.60
C VAL A 21 1.81 -5.02 -16.34
N ASP A 22 0.47 -5.02 -16.16
CA ASP A 22 -0.44 -4.16 -16.93
C ASP A 22 -1.47 -3.38 -16.09
N CYS A 23 -1.24 -3.17 -14.79
CA CYS A 23 -2.11 -2.31 -14.00
C CYS A 23 -1.60 -0.86 -13.99
N PRO A 24 -2.38 0.14 -14.42
CA PRO A 24 -2.09 1.55 -14.17
C PRO A 24 -2.01 1.85 -12.67
N LEU A 25 -1.10 2.75 -12.26
CA LEU A 25 -0.91 3.09 -10.83
C LEU A 25 -2.19 3.56 -10.14
N ASP A 26 -3.00 4.38 -10.81
CA ASP A 26 -4.25 4.92 -10.28
C ASP A 26 -5.37 3.88 -10.11
N LYS A 27 -5.18 2.69 -10.69
CA LYS A 27 -6.08 1.53 -10.58
C LYS A 27 -5.57 0.45 -9.63
N ALA A 28 -4.33 0.57 -9.17
CA ALA A 28 -3.66 -0.43 -8.35
C ALA A 28 -4.23 -0.53 -6.93
N VAL A 29 -4.32 -1.76 -6.42
CA VAL A 29 -4.65 -2.06 -5.04
C VAL A 29 -3.56 -2.93 -4.44
N TYR A 30 -2.92 -2.41 -3.38
CA TYR A 30 -1.90 -3.12 -2.62
C TYR A 30 -2.45 -3.59 -1.28
N THR A 31 -2.09 -4.79 -0.86
CA THR A 31 -2.42 -5.36 0.44
C THR A 31 -1.15 -5.85 1.14
N PRO A 32 -1.11 -5.91 2.49
CA PRO A 32 0.09 -6.35 3.21
C PRO A 32 0.43 -7.81 2.88
N LEU A 33 1.73 -8.13 2.78
CA LEU A 33 2.19 -9.53 2.63
C LEU A 33 2.13 -10.30 3.94
N ASP A 34 2.42 -9.62 5.05
CA ASP A 34 2.36 -10.16 6.39
C ASP A 34 1.25 -9.44 7.16
N ALA A 35 0.02 -9.90 6.99
CA ALA A 35 -1.15 -9.32 7.65
C ALA A 35 -1.20 -9.67 9.15
N ASP A 36 -0.38 -10.62 9.61
CA ASP A 36 -0.34 -11.07 11.00
C ASP A 36 0.45 -10.10 11.90
N ASP A 37 1.26 -9.20 11.31
CA ASP A 37 1.91 -8.08 12.01
C ASP A 37 1.00 -6.83 12.11
N ASP A 38 -0.32 -7.03 12.09
CA ASP A 38 -1.29 -5.94 12.28
C ASP A 38 -1.53 -5.65 13.77
N TRP A 39 -0.88 -4.60 14.27
CA TRP A 39 -1.01 -4.17 15.68
C TRP A 39 -2.27 -3.34 15.94
N SER A 40 -3.09 -3.09 14.91
CA SER A 40 -4.35 -2.34 15.03
C SER A 40 -5.59 -3.21 15.16
N ALA A 41 -5.46 -4.53 14.99
CA ALA A 41 -6.53 -5.48 15.21
C ALA A 41 -6.56 -6.00 16.67
N ALA A 42 -7.69 -6.53 17.10
CA ALA A 42 -7.76 -7.31 18.33
C ALA A 42 -7.23 -8.74 18.08
N ASP A 43 -6.75 -9.42 19.13
CA ASP A 43 -6.24 -10.80 19.01
C ASP A 43 -7.23 -11.71 18.27
N GLY A 44 -6.76 -12.36 17.20
CA GLY A 44 -7.56 -13.25 16.36
C GLY A 44 -8.45 -12.57 15.29
N VAL A 45 -8.37 -11.24 15.16
CA VAL A 45 -9.04 -10.48 14.09
C VAL A 45 -7.99 -10.01 13.08
N ILE A 46 -8.25 -10.20 11.78
CA ILE A 46 -7.40 -9.69 10.70
C ILE A 46 -8.11 -8.50 10.05
N ASN A 47 -7.54 -7.30 10.09
CA ASN A 47 -8.12 -6.16 9.38
C ASN A 47 -7.94 -6.29 7.86
N SER A 48 -8.72 -5.53 7.11
CA SER A 48 -8.67 -5.56 5.64
C SER A 48 -8.05 -4.26 5.14
N TRP A 49 -6.72 -4.23 5.15
CA TRP A 49 -5.96 -3.07 4.73
C TRP A 49 -5.73 -2.99 3.22
N GLU A 50 -5.81 -1.79 2.67
CA GLU A 50 -5.48 -1.50 1.28
C GLU A 50 -4.69 -0.19 1.14
N ILE A 51 -3.77 -0.16 0.17
CA ILE A 51 -3.19 1.07 -0.35
C ILE A 51 -3.56 1.24 -1.82
N THR A 52 -3.91 2.47 -2.19
CA THR A 52 -4.28 2.88 -3.55
C THR A 52 -3.73 4.26 -3.86
N HIS A 53 -3.71 4.63 -5.15
CA HIS A 53 -3.16 5.91 -5.62
C HIS A 53 -4.21 6.76 -6.36
N PRO A 54 -5.31 7.16 -5.72
CA PRO A 54 -6.35 7.90 -6.41
C PRO A 54 -5.86 9.26 -6.90
N LEU A 55 -6.39 9.70 -8.04
CA LEU A 55 -6.20 11.05 -8.54
C LEU A 55 -6.94 12.05 -7.65
N LYS A 56 -6.31 13.19 -7.34
CA LYS A 56 -6.89 14.28 -6.57
C LYS A 56 -6.75 15.59 -7.34
N PRO A 57 -7.85 16.17 -7.85
CA PRO A 57 -7.79 17.36 -8.70
C PRO A 57 -7.31 18.62 -7.95
N ASP A 58 -7.40 18.60 -6.62
CA ASP A 58 -7.01 19.73 -5.76
C ASP A 58 -5.50 19.73 -5.42
N THR A 59 -4.75 18.72 -5.88
CA THR A 59 -3.28 18.71 -5.79
C THR A 59 -2.66 19.32 -7.04
N SER A 60 -1.40 19.72 -6.95
CA SER A 60 -0.64 20.29 -8.08
C SER A 60 -0.74 19.38 -9.31
N ALA A 61 -0.93 19.92 -10.51
CA ALA A 61 -1.12 19.14 -11.73
C ALA A 61 0.08 18.21 -12.06
N ASP A 62 1.27 18.60 -11.60
CA ASP A 62 2.54 17.86 -11.61
C ASP A 62 2.58 16.68 -10.61
N ARG A 63 1.67 16.65 -9.63
CA ARG A 63 1.53 15.62 -8.59
C ARG A 63 0.04 15.27 -8.39
N PRO A 64 -0.62 14.73 -9.42
CA PRO A 64 -2.08 14.57 -9.43
C PRO A 64 -2.57 13.39 -8.58
N TRP A 65 -1.67 12.59 -7.98
CA TRP A 65 -2.02 11.43 -7.16
C TRP A 65 -1.83 11.72 -5.67
N VAL A 66 -2.65 11.06 -4.85
CA VAL A 66 -2.39 10.88 -3.42
C VAL A 66 -2.20 9.41 -3.12
N VAL A 67 -1.50 9.09 -2.04
CA VAL A 67 -1.52 7.74 -1.48
C VAL A 67 -2.69 7.68 -0.51
N ARG A 68 -3.58 6.69 -0.69
CA ARG A 68 -4.68 6.44 0.22
C ARG A 68 -4.50 5.08 0.87
N LEU A 69 -4.32 5.09 2.19
CA LEU A 69 -4.33 3.92 3.05
C LEU A 69 -5.74 3.77 3.64
N ALA A 70 -6.30 2.57 3.61
CA ALA A 70 -7.65 2.32 4.12
C ALA A 70 -7.73 1.00 4.88
N GLU A 71 -8.49 1.00 5.98
CA GLU A 71 -8.92 -0.21 6.68
C GLU A 71 -10.42 -0.36 6.41
N LYS A 72 -10.79 -1.41 5.67
CA LYS A 72 -12.15 -1.54 5.13
C LYS A 72 -13.19 -1.93 6.17
N ARG A 73 -12.83 -2.73 7.19
CA ARG A 73 -13.82 -3.27 8.15
C ARG A 73 -14.36 -2.18 9.07
N GLN A 74 -13.53 -1.22 9.43
CA GLN A 74 -13.82 -0.09 10.31
C GLN A 74 -14.18 1.17 9.52
N GLY A 75 -14.07 1.15 8.19
CA GLY A 75 -14.37 2.30 7.34
C GLY A 75 -13.41 3.47 7.55
N LEU A 76 -12.19 3.20 7.97
CA LEU A 76 -11.17 4.20 8.24
C LEU A 76 -10.27 4.39 7.02
N ALA A 77 -9.82 5.63 6.78
CA ALA A 77 -8.85 5.91 5.73
C ALA A 77 -8.04 7.17 6.06
N ALA A 78 -6.79 7.18 5.60
CA ALA A 78 -5.92 8.35 5.59
C ALA A 78 -5.41 8.61 4.18
N GLU A 79 -5.20 9.89 3.86
CA GLU A 79 -4.65 10.32 2.58
C GLU A 79 -3.34 11.07 2.79
N PHE A 80 -2.37 10.82 1.92
CA PHE A 80 -1.06 11.45 1.91
C PHE A 80 -0.81 12.09 0.55
N ALA A 81 -0.44 13.37 0.55
CA ALA A 81 0.09 14.02 -0.63
C ALA A 81 1.50 13.53 -0.89
N ILE A 82 1.88 13.56 -2.16
CA ILE A 82 3.23 13.24 -2.60
C ILE A 82 4.00 14.55 -2.75
N ALA A 83 5.21 14.62 -2.19
CA ALA A 83 6.07 15.80 -2.30
C ALA A 83 6.68 15.94 -3.70
N ASP A 84 6.93 14.82 -4.37
CA ASP A 84 7.46 14.73 -5.74
C ASP A 84 6.50 13.92 -6.62
N PRO A 85 6.57 13.99 -7.96
CA PRO A 85 5.87 13.01 -8.79
C PRO A 85 6.29 11.59 -8.37
N PRO A 86 5.43 10.56 -8.50
CA PRO A 86 5.82 9.21 -8.14
C PRO A 86 6.99 8.72 -9.00
N GLY A 87 8.21 8.95 -8.51
CA GLY A 87 9.42 8.28 -8.89
C GLY A 87 9.35 6.89 -8.26
N PHE A 88 9.00 5.88 -9.06
CA PHE A 88 9.22 4.52 -8.60
C PHE A 88 10.71 4.41 -8.23
N SER A 89 10.97 3.73 -7.11
CA SER A 89 12.20 3.69 -6.31
C SER A 89 11.96 4.26 -4.92
N ALA A 90 11.43 5.48 -4.79
CA ALA A 90 11.02 6.09 -3.53
C ALA A 90 10.08 7.30 -3.74
N ALA A 91 9.02 7.42 -2.94
CA ALA A 91 8.13 8.58 -2.93
C ALA A 91 8.00 9.16 -1.52
N HIS A 92 8.31 10.44 -1.34
CA HIS A 92 8.09 11.13 -0.07
C HIS A 92 6.64 11.59 0.01
N VAL A 93 5.97 11.23 1.12
CA VAL A 93 4.57 11.55 1.33
C VAL A 93 4.35 12.21 2.68
N TYR A 94 3.39 13.12 2.73
CA TYR A 94 2.97 13.79 3.95
C TYR A 94 1.45 13.73 4.09
N MET A 95 0.97 13.56 5.31
CA MET A 95 -0.45 13.35 5.56
C MET A 95 -1.27 14.60 5.23
N LEU A 96 -2.29 14.43 4.41
CA LEU A 96 -3.32 15.42 4.16
C LEU A 96 -4.50 15.23 5.08
N VAL A 97 -5.03 14.00 5.17
CA VAL A 97 -6.26 13.70 5.90
C VAL A 97 -6.00 12.59 6.91
N PRO A 98 -6.18 12.84 8.22
CA PRO A 98 -6.04 11.81 9.24
C PRO A 98 -7.24 10.85 9.24
N PRO A 99 -7.07 9.62 9.78
CA PRO A 99 -8.17 8.66 9.91
C PRO A 99 -9.31 9.23 10.77
N GLY A 100 -10.54 9.12 10.26
CA GLY A 100 -11.75 9.65 10.92
C GLY A 100 -11.88 11.18 10.92
N GLY A 101 -11.00 11.90 10.21
CA GLY A 101 -11.02 13.36 10.13
C GLY A 101 -12.21 13.93 9.34
N THR A 102 -12.63 15.16 9.69
CA THR A 102 -13.77 15.89 9.10
C THR A 102 -13.48 16.54 7.74
N GLY A 103 -12.41 16.12 7.05
CA GLY A 103 -12.00 16.70 5.76
C GLY A 103 -11.18 18.00 5.84
N LYS A 104 -10.93 18.55 7.04
CA LYS A 104 -9.94 19.62 7.22
C LYS A 104 -8.54 19.03 7.13
N GLY A 105 -7.80 19.44 6.09
CA GLY A 105 -6.44 18.96 5.86
C GLY A 105 -5.44 19.42 6.93
N LEU A 106 -4.34 18.69 7.08
CA LEU A 106 -3.20 19.11 7.89
C LEU A 106 -2.36 20.16 7.16
N ASP A 107 -1.71 21.05 7.93
CA ASP A 107 -0.68 21.95 7.43
C ASP A 107 0.52 21.12 6.92
N PRO A 108 0.88 21.20 5.63
CA PRO A 108 1.98 20.42 5.04
C PRO A 108 3.31 20.57 5.79
N GLY A 109 3.60 21.75 6.35
CA GLY A 109 4.85 22.01 7.07
C GLY A 109 4.94 21.33 8.44
N LYS A 110 3.83 20.81 8.95
CA LYS A 110 3.71 20.15 10.27
C LYS A 110 3.11 18.75 10.17
N ALA A 111 2.71 18.33 8.98
CA ALA A 111 2.11 17.05 8.74
C ALA A 111 3.15 15.93 8.94
N PRO A 112 2.78 14.83 9.60
CA PRO A 112 3.60 13.62 9.60
C PRO A 112 3.94 13.17 8.18
N ALA A 113 5.21 12.80 7.97
CA ALA A 113 5.76 12.47 6.67
C ALA A 113 6.64 11.21 6.70
N SER A 114 6.65 10.47 5.60
CA SER A 114 7.30 9.16 5.45
C SER A 114 7.68 8.96 4.00
N LEU A 115 8.49 7.95 3.76
CA LEU A 115 8.88 7.52 2.44
C LEU A 115 8.06 6.28 2.08
N LEU A 116 7.83 6.02 0.80
CA LEU A 116 7.33 4.75 0.28
C LEU A 116 8.33 4.24 -0.74
N TYR A 117 8.77 3.00 -0.61
CA TYR A 117 9.66 2.39 -1.61
C TYR A 117 8.85 1.49 -2.55
N TYR A 118 9.20 1.46 -3.83
CA TYR A 118 8.58 0.59 -4.82
C TYR A 118 9.59 -0.39 -5.39
N PHE A 119 9.17 -1.63 -5.60
CA PHE A 119 10.04 -2.73 -6.04
C PHE A 119 9.43 -3.56 -7.16
N GLY A 120 10.29 -4.16 -7.96
CA GLY A 120 9.98 -5.18 -8.94
C GLY A 120 9.83 -6.56 -8.29
N ASP A 121 9.51 -7.57 -9.10
CA ASP A 121 9.37 -8.96 -8.63
C ASP A 121 10.69 -9.52 -8.07
N ASP A 122 11.82 -8.97 -8.50
CA ASP A 122 13.16 -9.33 -8.03
C ASP A 122 13.59 -8.56 -6.77
N LEU A 123 12.66 -7.83 -6.13
CA LEU A 123 12.89 -6.98 -4.96
C LEU A 123 13.90 -5.85 -5.20
N LYS A 124 14.19 -5.50 -6.46
CA LYS A 124 14.99 -4.31 -6.78
C LYS A 124 14.08 -3.10 -6.92
N ARG A 125 14.62 -1.93 -6.58
CA ARG A 125 13.95 -0.66 -6.85
C ARG A 125 13.70 -0.52 -8.36
N VAL A 126 12.52 -0.06 -8.73
CA VAL A 126 12.10 0.11 -10.12
C VAL A 126 11.99 1.59 -10.41
N ASP A 127 12.56 2.09 -11.49
CA ASP A 127 12.36 3.47 -11.93
C ASP A 127 11.10 3.60 -12.80
N PRO A 128 10.42 4.76 -12.82
CA PRO A 128 9.28 4.97 -13.68
C PRO A 128 9.69 4.94 -15.15
N ARG A 129 8.89 4.28 -15.99
CA ARG A 129 9.01 4.39 -17.44
C ARG A 129 8.47 5.76 -17.86
N GLY A 130 9.22 6.48 -18.70
CA GLY A 130 8.88 7.86 -19.10
C GLY A 130 7.57 8.01 -19.89
N GLU A 131 7.15 9.26 -20.08
CA GLU A 131 6.04 9.86 -20.87
C GLU A 131 4.61 9.24 -20.79
N ALA A 132 4.45 7.98 -20.43
CA ALA A 132 3.15 7.34 -20.24
C ALA A 132 2.73 7.36 -18.76
N PRO A 133 1.42 7.21 -18.47
CA PRO A 133 0.96 6.97 -17.11
C PRO A 133 1.74 5.80 -16.48
N PRO A 134 2.22 5.98 -15.26
CA PRO A 134 3.11 5.01 -14.65
C PRO A 134 2.36 3.70 -14.36
N LYS A 135 2.98 2.57 -14.69
CA LYS A 135 2.48 1.23 -14.35
C LYS A 135 2.80 0.90 -12.89
N ALA A 136 1.84 0.31 -12.20
CA ALA A 136 1.96 -0.09 -10.80
C ALA A 136 3.06 -1.16 -10.62
N PRO A 137 4.09 -0.92 -9.78
CA PRO A 137 5.07 -1.94 -9.44
C PRO A 137 4.41 -3.09 -8.65
N PRO A 138 4.93 -4.34 -8.73
CA PRO A 138 4.34 -5.49 -8.04
C PRO A 138 4.37 -5.34 -6.52
N LEU A 139 5.37 -4.63 -5.98
CA LEU A 139 5.63 -4.53 -4.56
C LEU A 139 5.87 -3.08 -4.15
N MET A 140 5.46 -2.77 -2.94
CA MET A 140 5.79 -1.52 -2.27
C MET A 140 6.12 -1.79 -0.80
N GLN A 141 6.93 -0.93 -0.19
CA GLN A 141 7.23 -0.98 1.23
C GLN A 141 6.90 0.35 1.86
N LEU A 142 6.20 0.31 2.99
CA LEU A 142 6.05 1.46 3.87
C LEU A 142 7.15 1.37 4.93
N PRO A 143 8.27 2.11 4.80
CA PRO A 143 9.21 2.26 5.90
C PRO A 143 8.48 2.84 7.10
N GLY A 144 8.63 2.11 8.21
CA GLY A 144 8.03 2.35 9.52
C GLY A 144 7.10 3.55 9.60
N LEU A 145 5.87 3.40 9.09
CA LEU A 145 4.72 4.24 9.46
C LEU A 145 4.29 3.89 10.89
N SER A 146 5.27 3.65 11.75
CA SER A 146 5.13 3.19 13.11
C SER A 146 4.35 4.21 13.95
N LYS A 147 4.09 3.86 15.21
CA LYS A 147 3.61 4.81 16.24
C LYS A 147 4.35 6.15 16.25
N ALA A 148 5.62 6.20 15.81
CA ALA A 148 6.39 7.44 15.74
C ALA A 148 5.86 8.42 14.68
N PHE A 149 5.37 7.91 13.55
CA PHE A 149 4.68 8.71 12.54
C PHE A 149 3.28 9.12 13.03
N TRP A 150 2.58 8.21 13.72
CA TRP A 150 1.22 8.41 14.24
C TRP A 150 1.19 8.55 15.76
N ALA A 151 1.84 9.58 16.30
CA ALA A 151 1.85 9.86 17.73
C ALA A 151 0.50 10.46 18.22
N TRP A 152 -0.61 9.73 18.08
CA TRP A 152 -1.97 10.18 18.46
C TRP A 152 -2.66 9.19 19.41
N LYS A 153 -3.45 9.69 20.36
CA LYS A 153 -4.11 8.89 21.41
C LYS A 153 -5.42 8.22 20.92
N ARG A 154 -5.65 7.02 21.46
CA ARG A 154 -6.83 6.14 21.46
C ARG A 154 -7.41 5.71 20.10
N ASP A 155 -7.74 6.62 19.20
CA ASP A 155 -8.33 6.27 17.89
C ASP A 155 -7.25 6.01 16.84
N GLY A 156 -6.11 6.72 16.91
CA GLY A 156 -4.96 6.50 16.02
C GLY A 156 -4.33 5.11 16.14
N ARG A 157 -4.48 4.42 17.29
CA ARG A 157 -3.99 3.04 17.46
C ARG A 157 -4.76 2.01 16.61
N ARG A 158 -6.03 2.28 16.31
CA ARG A 158 -6.87 1.42 15.47
C ARG A 158 -6.58 1.59 13.98
N PHE A 159 -5.74 2.55 13.63
CA PHE A 159 -5.35 2.85 12.26
C PHE A 159 -3.83 2.81 12.09
N ILE A 160 -3.19 1.77 12.63
CA ILE A 160 -1.77 1.49 12.40
C ILE A 160 -1.73 0.31 11.43
N PRO A 161 -1.39 0.52 10.15
CA PRO A 161 -1.32 -0.57 9.20
C PRO A 161 -0.13 -1.50 9.52
N PRO A 162 -0.10 -2.72 8.95
CA PRO A 162 1.11 -3.55 8.98
C PRO A 162 2.30 -2.81 8.39
N ASP A 163 3.40 -2.75 9.14
CA ASP A 163 4.67 -2.27 8.63
C ASP A 163 5.24 -3.27 7.60
N GLY A 164 6.13 -2.82 6.72
CA GLY A 164 6.84 -3.73 5.81
C GLY A 164 6.30 -3.77 4.38
N LEU A 165 6.33 -4.96 3.76
CA LEU A 165 6.09 -5.16 2.32
C LEU A 165 4.61 -5.41 2.01
N TRP A 166 4.17 -4.78 0.93
CA TRP A 166 2.81 -4.82 0.42
C TRP A 166 2.86 -5.20 -1.05
N LYS A 167 1.88 -5.98 -1.48
CA LYS A 167 1.82 -6.57 -2.80
C LYS A 167 0.60 -6.09 -3.57
N LEU A 168 0.80 -5.83 -4.86
CA LEU A 168 -0.27 -5.59 -5.80
C LEU A 168 -1.14 -6.84 -5.92
N THR A 169 -2.39 -6.75 -5.46
CA THR A 169 -3.32 -7.88 -5.41
C THR A 169 -4.55 -7.70 -6.30
N ALA A 170 -4.88 -6.48 -6.68
CA ALA A 170 -5.96 -6.22 -7.62
C ALA A 170 -5.70 -4.97 -8.49
N CYS A 171 -6.37 -4.93 -9.64
CA CYS A 171 -6.46 -3.76 -10.50
C CYS A 171 -7.94 -3.41 -10.69
N ARG A 172 -8.35 -2.20 -10.29
CA ARG A 172 -9.74 -1.76 -10.40
C ARG A 172 -10.07 -1.37 -11.84
N SER A 173 -11.27 -1.72 -12.29
CA SER A 173 -11.81 -1.32 -13.59
C SER A 173 -12.10 0.18 -13.67
#